data_AF-A0A4Q6C8K7-F1
#
_entry.id   AF-A0A4Q6C8K7-F1
#
_cell.length_a   1.000
_cell.length_b   1.000
_cell.length_c   1.000
_cell.angle_alpha   90.00
_cell.angle_beta   90.00
_cell.angle_gamma   90.00
#
_symmetry.space_group_name_H-M   'P 1'
#
loop_
_entity.id
_entity.type
_entity.pdbx_description
1 polymer ?
#
loop_
_entity_poly.entity_id
_entity_poly.type
_entity_poly.pdbx_seq_one_letter_code
_entity_poly.pdbx_strand_id
1 'polypeptide(L)'
;MRTDEKKISPLEVLSILGVSVLVVHLAHGTSPDAEGTPASSMSSSDRTRIEKSLAEELQESVDRKGKLPGQRKIEISVSLSTGERRLQIDLGRDGVPAKAGAASEDQCSSLITEAMSILNGIISVNSYVCTYGGNDIRFYHPEPALPHDQTGDRVASKGRVGP
;
A
#
# COMPACT_ATOMS: atom_id res chain seq x y z
N MET A 1 48.69 -59.45 -24.65
CA MET A 1 47.51 -58.58 -24.58
C MET A 1 47.96 -57.18 -25.00
N ARG A 2 47.43 -56.73 -26.15
CA ARG A 2 47.33 -55.35 -26.69
C ARG A 2 48.42 -54.29 -26.39
N THR A 3 49.21 -54.05 -27.42
CA THR A 3 49.48 -52.79 -28.16
C THR A 3 50.07 -51.53 -27.46
N ASP A 4 51.19 -51.13 -28.06
CA ASP A 4 52.01 -49.91 -28.06
C ASP A 4 51.34 -48.51 -28.15
N GLU A 5 52.21 -47.52 -27.86
CA GLU A 5 52.32 -46.17 -28.44
C GLU A 5 51.28 -45.10 -28.03
N LYS A 6 51.57 -43.79 -27.91
CA LYS A 6 52.75 -42.92 -28.00
C LYS A 6 52.37 -41.53 -27.41
N LYS A 7 53.37 -40.73 -27.06
CA LYS A 7 53.34 -39.28 -26.71
C LYS A 7 52.40 -38.42 -27.58
N ILE A 8 51.88 -37.31 -27.02
CA ILE A 8 51.85 -35.92 -27.56
C ILE A 8 51.38 -34.95 -26.44
N SER A 9 52.10 -33.84 -26.24
CA SER A 9 51.64 -32.55 -25.63
C SER A 9 51.70 -31.49 -26.74
N PRO A 10 51.44 -30.17 -26.55
CA PRO A 10 50.50 -29.38 -25.75
C PRO A 10 49.60 -28.49 -26.68
N LEU A 11 48.69 -27.66 -26.14
CA LEU A 11 48.30 -26.28 -26.59
C LEU A 11 46.85 -25.94 -26.21
N GLU A 12 46.70 -24.75 -25.62
CA GLU A 12 45.63 -23.74 -25.82
C GLU A 12 44.16 -24.15 -25.65
N VAL A 13 43.50 -23.64 -24.60
CA VAL A 13 42.47 -22.60 -24.78
C VAL A 13 42.49 -21.68 -23.55
N LEU A 14 42.98 -20.47 -23.79
CA LEU A 14 42.85 -19.26 -22.98
C LEU A 14 41.42 -18.70 -23.15
N SER A 15 40.71 -18.29 -22.09
CA SER A 15 39.86 -17.06 -22.08
C SER A 15 39.03 -16.87 -20.80
N ILE A 16 39.59 -16.06 -19.89
CA ILE A 16 39.03 -14.84 -19.30
C ILE A 16 37.49 -14.70 -19.26
N LEU A 17 36.89 -14.77 -18.07
CA LEU A 17 35.63 -14.11 -17.67
C LEU A 17 35.64 -13.95 -16.14
N GLY A 18 35.34 -12.80 -15.53
CA GLY A 18 34.82 -11.55 -16.06
C GLY A 18 35.06 -10.40 -15.07
N VAL A 19 35.12 -9.21 -15.63
CA VAL A 19 35.24 -7.91 -14.94
C VAL A 19 34.03 -7.72 -14.01
N SER A 20 34.26 -7.59 -12.71
CA SER A 20 33.25 -7.10 -11.78
C SER A 20 33.03 -5.60 -12.04
N VAL A 21 31.98 -5.27 -12.78
CA VAL A 21 31.52 -3.88 -12.91
C VAL A 21 30.75 -3.54 -11.63
N LEU A 22 31.39 -2.81 -10.72
CA LEU A 22 30.74 -2.17 -9.60
C LEU A 22 29.97 -0.95 -10.14
N VAL A 23 28.69 -1.11 -10.48
CA VAL A 23 27.84 0.03 -10.86
C VAL A 23 27.42 0.76 -9.58
N VAL A 24 28.17 1.80 -9.23
CA VAL A 24 27.75 2.78 -8.22
C VAL A 24 26.67 3.65 -8.86
N HIS A 25 25.41 3.36 -8.57
CA HIS A 25 24.31 4.24 -8.97
C HIS A 25 24.34 5.50 -8.10
N LEU A 26 24.77 6.61 -8.70
CA LEU A 26 24.54 7.94 -8.17
C LEU A 26 23.02 8.19 -8.18
N ALA A 27 22.42 8.16 -7.00
CA ALA A 27 21.04 8.55 -6.77
C ALA A 27 20.84 9.99 -7.26
N HIS A 28 20.17 10.14 -8.40
CA HIS A 28 19.62 11.43 -8.79
C HIS A 28 18.41 11.68 -7.88
N GLY A 29 18.52 12.71 -7.06
CA GLY A 29 17.37 13.25 -6.34
C GLY A 29 16.36 13.81 -7.32
N THR A 30 15.38 13.00 -7.70
CA THR A 30 14.07 13.48 -8.12
C THR A 30 13.19 13.51 -6.88
N SER A 31 12.53 14.64 -6.61
CA SER A 31 11.37 14.67 -5.72
C SER A 31 10.45 13.48 -6.04
N PRO A 32 9.75 12.89 -5.05
CA PRO A 32 8.90 11.72 -5.25
C PRO A 32 7.61 12.14 -5.97
N ASP A 33 7.72 12.53 -7.24
CA ASP A 33 6.60 12.35 -8.16
C ASP A 33 6.37 10.83 -8.20
N ALA A 34 5.17 10.40 -7.80
CA ALA A 34 4.83 8.98 -7.75
C ALA A 34 5.15 8.32 -9.10
N GLU A 35 6.08 7.36 -9.07
CA GLU A 35 6.59 6.67 -10.25
C GLU A 35 5.46 5.92 -10.99
N GLY A 36 5.57 5.79 -12.30
CA GLY A 36 4.59 5.08 -13.13
C GLY A 36 3.64 5.97 -13.92
N THR A 37 2.68 5.32 -14.59
CA THR A 37 1.71 6.00 -15.47
C THR A 37 0.51 6.49 -14.66
N PRO A 38 0.11 7.77 -14.73
CA PRO A 38 -1.08 8.22 -14.03
C PRO A 38 -2.33 7.57 -14.65
N ALA A 39 -3.29 7.17 -13.81
CA ALA A 39 -4.52 6.52 -14.28
C ALA A 39 -5.32 7.37 -15.29
N SER A 40 -5.13 8.69 -15.30
CA SER A 40 -5.72 9.62 -16.28
C SER A 40 -5.22 9.45 -17.71
N SER A 41 -4.03 8.89 -17.91
CA SER A 41 -3.47 8.63 -19.25
C SER A 41 -3.71 7.21 -19.74
N MET A 42 -4.51 6.42 -19.03
CA MET A 42 -4.87 5.06 -19.40
C MET A 42 -6.26 4.99 -20.03
N SER A 43 -6.48 3.99 -20.87
CA SER A 43 -7.82 3.65 -21.30
C SER A 43 -8.64 3.13 -20.11
N SER A 44 -9.97 3.30 -20.16
CA SER A 44 -10.87 2.74 -19.14
C SER A 44 -10.76 1.22 -19.03
N SER A 45 -10.55 0.54 -20.16
CA SER A 45 -10.38 -0.92 -20.22
C SER A 45 -9.10 -1.37 -19.52
N ASP A 46 -7.97 -0.71 -19.79
CA ASP A 46 -6.69 -1.06 -19.15
C ASP A 46 -6.75 -0.79 -17.65
N ARG A 47 -7.31 0.35 -17.24
CA ARG A 47 -7.49 0.68 -15.84
C ARG A 47 -8.35 -0.36 -15.12
N THR A 48 -9.49 -0.72 -15.70
CA THR A 48 -10.40 -1.74 -15.13
C THR A 48 -9.70 -3.10 -15.01
N ARG A 49 -8.86 -3.47 -16.00
CA ARG A 49 -8.09 -4.71 -15.96
C ARG A 49 -7.08 -4.71 -14.81
N ILE A 50 -6.37 -3.61 -14.60
CA ILE A 50 -5.41 -3.44 -13.50
C ILE A 50 -6.13 -3.45 -12.15
N GLU A 51 -7.21 -2.68 -12.02
CA GLU A 51 -8.04 -2.66 -10.79
C GLU A 51 -8.52 -4.07 -10.44
N LYS A 52 -8.98 -4.84 -11.43
CA LYS A 52 -9.43 -6.22 -11.24
C LYS A 52 -8.29 -7.14 -10.80
N SER A 53 -7.16 -7.13 -11.51
CA SER A 53 -6.00 -7.96 -11.15
C SER A 53 -5.46 -7.59 -9.77
N LEU A 54 -5.41 -6.30 -9.43
CA LEU A 54 -5.00 -5.88 -8.10
C LEU A 54 -5.97 -6.35 -7.02
N ALA A 55 -7.28 -6.26 -7.27
CA ALA A 55 -8.28 -6.76 -6.34
C ALA A 55 -8.15 -8.28 -6.10
N GLU A 56 -7.85 -9.06 -7.13
CA GLU A 56 -7.62 -10.51 -7.02
C GLU A 56 -6.39 -10.83 -6.15
N GLU A 57 -5.26 -10.16 -6.37
CA GLU A 57 -4.04 -10.34 -5.56
C GLU A 57 -4.27 -9.97 -4.08
N LEU A 58 -4.94 -8.83 -3.84
CA LEU A 58 -5.26 -8.38 -2.49
C LEU A 58 -6.29 -9.28 -1.80
N GLN A 59 -7.25 -9.84 -2.55
CA GLN A 59 -8.19 -10.83 -2.04
C GLN A 59 -7.44 -12.08 -1.55
N GLU A 60 -6.47 -12.57 -2.32
CA GLU A 60 -5.67 -13.71 -1.91
C GLU A 60 -4.88 -13.40 -0.63
N SER A 61 -4.35 -12.19 -0.49
CA SER A 61 -3.64 -11.77 0.72
C SER A 61 -4.52 -11.78 1.96
N VAL A 62 -5.73 -11.21 1.90
CA VAL A 62 -6.66 -11.25 3.05
C VAL A 62 -7.12 -12.68 3.34
N ASP A 63 -7.30 -13.51 2.33
CA ASP A 63 -7.70 -14.92 2.51
C ASP A 63 -6.61 -15.71 3.24
N ARG A 64 -5.33 -15.43 2.96
CA ARG A 64 -4.18 -16.04 3.67
C ARG A 64 -4.04 -15.55 5.11
N LYS A 65 -4.26 -14.25 5.37
CA LYS A 65 -4.14 -13.66 6.72
C LYS A 65 -5.32 -13.98 7.63
N GLY A 66 -6.48 -14.19 7.03
CA GLY A 66 -7.72 -14.44 7.75
C GLY A 66 -8.46 -13.17 8.17
N LYS A 67 -9.66 -13.41 8.70
CA LYS A 67 -10.60 -12.37 9.12
C LYS A 67 -10.29 -11.89 10.53
N LEU A 68 -10.38 -10.58 10.74
CA LEU A 68 -10.50 -10.00 12.06
C LEU A 68 -11.84 -10.37 12.71
N PRO A 69 -11.95 -10.36 14.04
CA PRO A 69 -13.21 -10.56 14.73
C PRO A 69 -14.31 -9.63 14.20
N GLY A 70 -15.51 -10.17 13.97
CA GLY A 70 -16.67 -9.44 13.45
C GLY A 70 -16.80 -9.39 11.93
N GLN A 71 -15.70 -9.60 11.18
CA GLN A 71 -15.76 -9.63 9.73
C GLN A 71 -16.47 -10.90 9.26
N ARG A 72 -17.60 -10.75 8.57
CA ARG A 72 -18.39 -11.87 8.05
C ARG A 72 -17.81 -12.38 6.73
N LYS A 73 -17.48 -11.44 5.84
CA LYS A 73 -16.91 -11.70 4.51
C LYS A 73 -16.08 -10.49 4.11
N ILE A 74 -14.92 -10.72 3.50
CA ILE A 74 -14.13 -9.65 2.87
C ILE A 74 -14.27 -9.85 1.36
N GLU A 75 -14.73 -8.81 0.67
CA GLU A 75 -14.80 -8.75 -0.78
C GLU A 75 -13.99 -7.54 -1.21
N ILE A 76 -12.77 -7.78 -1.69
CA ILE A 76 -11.90 -6.70 -2.13
C ILE A 76 -12.40 -6.14 -3.46
N SER A 77 -12.56 -4.83 -3.52
CA SER A 77 -12.63 -4.08 -4.77
C SER A 77 -11.63 -2.93 -4.75
N VAL A 78 -11.12 -2.58 -5.92
CA VAL A 78 -10.10 -1.56 -6.09
C VAL A 78 -10.58 -0.52 -7.09
N SER A 79 -10.28 0.75 -6.82
CA SER A 79 -10.48 1.83 -7.80
C SER A 79 -9.30 2.80 -7.81
N LEU A 80 -8.89 3.20 -9.01
CA LEU A 80 -7.88 4.21 -9.28
C LEU A 80 -8.55 5.50 -9.75
N SER A 81 -8.49 6.53 -8.92
CA SER A 81 -8.99 7.87 -9.27
C SER A 81 -8.11 8.51 -10.35
N THR A 82 -8.72 8.91 -11.46
CA THR A 82 -8.02 9.61 -12.55
C THR A 82 -7.66 11.05 -12.19
N GLY A 83 -8.44 11.69 -11.31
CA GLY A 83 -8.20 13.08 -10.91
C GLY A 83 -7.19 13.20 -9.77
N GLU A 84 -7.40 12.41 -8.71
CA GLU A 84 -6.67 12.56 -7.45
C GLU A 84 -5.40 11.69 -7.37
N ARG A 85 -5.19 10.81 -8.35
CA ARG A 85 -4.19 9.73 -8.27
C ARG A 85 -4.31 8.95 -6.96
N ARG A 86 -5.55 8.70 -6.54
CA ARG A 86 -5.90 8.02 -5.29
C ARG A 86 -6.23 6.56 -5.58
N LEU A 87 -5.61 5.65 -4.83
CA LEU A 87 -6.00 4.25 -4.74
C LEU A 87 -7.07 4.07 -3.66
N GLN A 88 -8.19 3.47 -4.00
CA GLN A 88 -9.19 3.03 -3.03
C GLN A 88 -9.22 1.51 -2.98
N ILE A 89 -9.12 0.95 -1.78
CA ILE A 89 -9.31 -0.48 -1.51
C ILE A 89 -10.56 -0.60 -0.63
N ASP A 90 -11.64 -1.16 -1.15
CA ASP A 90 -12.86 -1.42 -0.38
C ASP A 90 -12.91 -2.89 0.04
N LEU A 91 -13.14 -3.15 1.32
CA LEU A 91 -13.20 -4.50 1.90
C LEU A 91 -14.62 -5.11 1.87
N GLY A 92 -15.60 -4.38 1.34
CA GLY A 92 -17.00 -4.72 1.34
C GLY A 92 -17.69 -4.37 2.67
N ARG A 93 -19.02 -4.22 2.62
CA ARG A 93 -19.85 -3.89 3.79
C ARG A 93 -19.76 -4.95 4.90
N ASP A 94 -19.58 -6.20 4.52
CA ASP A 94 -19.45 -7.34 5.44
C ASP A 94 -18.02 -7.51 5.98
N GLY A 95 -17.07 -6.70 5.50
CA GLY A 95 -15.67 -6.67 5.92
C GLY A 95 -15.43 -5.77 7.13
N VAL A 96 -16.47 -5.19 7.73
CA VAL A 96 -16.35 -4.33 8.92
C VAL A 96 -15.94 -5.17 10.13
N PRO A 97 -14.81 -4.87 10.81
CA PRO A 97 -14.43 -5.55 12.04
C PRO A 97 -15.34 -5.15 13.20
N ALA A 98 -15.40 -5.97 14.25
CA ALA A 98 -16.19 -5.72 15.45
C ALA A 98 -15.75 -4.47 16.23
N LYS A 99 -14.50 -4.04 16.05
CA LYS A 99 -13.92 -2.84 16.66
C LYS A 99 -12.99 -2.16 15.67
N ALA A 100 -13.00 -0.82 15.67
CA ALA A 100 -11.90 -0.04 15.12
C ALA A 100 -10.69 -0.05 16.08
N GLY A 101 -9.49 0.03 15.51
CA GLY A 101 -8.24 0.13 16.25
C GLY A 101 -7.07 -0.54 15.53
N ALA A 102 -5.97 -0.76 16.26
CA ALA A 102 -4.69 -1.22 15.71
C ALA A 102 -4.80 -2.41 14.74
N ALA A 103 -5.56 -3.46 15.08
CA ALA A 103 -5.70 -4.62 14.20
C ALA A 103 -6.36 -4.28 12.85
N SER A 104 -7.36 -3.39 12.84
CA SER A 104 -8.01 -2.92 11.61
C SER A 104 -7.11 -1.96 10.81
N GLU A 105 -6.32 -1.14 11.50
CA GLU A 105 -5.34 -0.24 10.89
C GLU A 105 -4.20 -1.04 10.25
N ASP A 106 -3.70 -2.07 10.94
CA ASP A 106 -2.66 -2.98 10.45
C ASP A 106 -3.13 -3.78 9.23
N GLN A 107 -4.38 -4.27 9.24
CA GLN A 107 -4.96 -4.96 8.09
C GLN A 107 -5.04 -4.03 6.87
N CYS A 108 -5.53 -2.81 7.06
CA CYS A 108 -5.58 -1.81 6.00
C CYS A 108 -4.17 -1.42 5.51
N SER A 109 -3.27 -1.08 6.43
CA SER A 109 -1.88 -0.71 6.15
C SER A 109 -1.16 -1.79 5.35
N SER A 110 -1.38 -3.06 5.71
CA SER A 110 -0.81 -4.17 4.97
C SER A 110 -1.33 -4.27 3.54
N LEU A 111 -2.63 -4.10 3.33
CA LEU A 111 -3.20 -4.17 1.98
C LEU A 111 -2.70 -3.01 1.11
N ILE A 112 -2.59 -1.82 1.69
CA ILE A 112 -1.99 -0.66 1.03
C ILE A 112 -0.53 -0.94 0.66
N THR A 113 0.26 -1.47 1.60
CA THR A 113 1.68 -1.76 1.37
C THR A 113 1.85 -2.76 0.22
N GLU A 114 1.06 -3.83 0.21
CA GLU A 114 1.07 -4.83 -0.86
C GLU A 114 0.61 -4.23 -2.20
N ALA A 115 -0.45 -3.43 -2.20
CA ALA A 115 -0.92 -2.77 -3.40
C ALA A 115 0.12 -1.82 -3.99
N MET A 116 0.77 -1.02 -3.14
CA MET A 116 1.85 -0.12 -3.57
C MET A 116 3.05 -0.90 -4.12
N SER A 117 3.39 -2.05 -3.53
CA SER A 117 4.44 -2.92 -4.05
C SER A 117 4.10 -3.46 -5.44
N ILE A 118 2.85 -3.84 -5.67
CA ILE A 118 2.38 -4.38 -6.96
C ILE A 118 2.35 -3.27 -8.03
N LEU A 119 1.91 -2.07 -7.65
CA LEU A 119 1.75 -0.94 -8.58
C LEU A 119 3.04 -0.17 -8.86
N ASN A 120 4.11 -0.42 -8.10
CA ASN A 120 5.37 0.30 -8.21
C ASN A 120 5.92 0.28 -9.64
N GLY A 121 6.23 1.46 -10.20
CA GLY A 121 6.69 1.63 -11.57
C GLY A 121 5.62 1.42 -12.65
N ILE A 122 4.41 0.96 -12.29
CA ILE A 122 3.30 0.72 -13.21
C ILE A 122 2.33 1.90 -13.18
N ILE A 123 1.80 2.23 -12.00
CA ILE A 123 0.77 3.27 -11.81
C ILE A 123 1.25 4.31 -10.79
N SER A 124 1.14 5.58 -11.18
CA SER A 124 1.41 6.72 -10.30
C SER A 124 0.26 6.90 -9.30
N VAL A 125 0.54 6.69 -8.00
CA VAL A 125 -0.41 6.83 -6.88
C VAL A 125 0.15 7.78 -5.83
N ASN A 126 -0.61 8.82 -5.46
CA ASN A 126 -0.22 9.86 -4.49
C ASN A 126 -0.89 9.68 -3.12
N SER A 127 -2.01 8.98 -3.07
CA SER A 127 -2.77 8.77 -1.84
C SER A 127 -3.54 7.46 -1.90
N TYR A 128 -3.92 6.97 -0.74
CA TYR A 128 -4.68 5.74 -0.60
C TYR A 128 -5.75 5.86 0.47
N VAL A 129 -6.77 5.02 0.39
CA VAL A 129 -7.75 4.85 1.45
C VAL A 129 -8.27 3.42 1.48
N CYS A 130 -8.53 2.90 2.68
CA CYS A 130 -9.35 1.71 2.84
C CYS A 130 -10.78 2.10 3.23
N THR A 131 -11.76 1.47 2.61
CA THR A 131 -13.18 1.66 2.93
C THR A 131 -13.87 0.32 3.18
N TYR A 132 -15.06 0.38 3.76
CA TYR A 132 -15.91 -0.77 4.04
C TYR A 132 -17.30 -0.47 3.46
N GLY A 133 -17.61 -1.03 2.29
CA GLY A 133 -18.86 -0.72 1.60
C GLY A 133 -19.01 0.78 1.28
N GLY A 134 -17.91 1.42 0.91
CA GLY A 134 -17.81 2.84 0.55
C GLY A 134 -17.65 3.80 1.72
N ASN A 135 -17.66 3.33 2.97
CA ASN A 135 -17.54 4.18 4.14
C ASN A 135 -16.19 3.97 4.86
N ASP A 136 -15.69 5.04 5.48
CA ASP A 136 -14.57 4.96 6.41
C ASP A 136 -14.96 4.18 7.68
N ILE A 137 -13.98 3.62 8.39
CA ILE A 137 -14.23 2.82 9.61
C ILE A 137 -14.98 3.61 10.69
N ARG A 138 -14.79 4.93 10.78
CA ARG A 138 -15.47 5.80 11.76
C ARG A 138 -16.97 5.92 11.51
N PHE A 139 -17.46 5.58 10.32
CA PHE A 139 -18.90 5.47 10.07
C PHE A 139 -19.53 4.35 10.91
N TYR A 140 -18.81 3.23 11.08
CA TYR A 140 -19.28 2.06 11.83
C TYR A 140 -18.89 2.11 13.30
N HIS A 141 -17.76 2.75 13.60
CA HIS A 141 -17.20 2.90 14.95
C HIS A 141 -16.90 4.38 15.21
N PRO A 142 -17.92 5.22 15.44
CA PRO A 142 -17.73 6.64 15.68
C PRO A 142 -16.92 6.86 16.96
N GLU A 143 -15.97 7.79 16.91
CA GLU A 143 -15.25 8.21 18.11
C GLU A 143 -16.22 8.86 19.11
N PRO A 144 -16.05 8.63 20.43
CA PRO A 144 -16.82 9.35 21.42
C PRO A 144 -16.61 10.85 21.26
N ALA A 145 -17.69 11.64 21.29
CA ALA A 145 -17.57 13.09 21.31
C ALA A 145 -16.73 13.51 22.53
N LEU A 146 -15.63 14.24 22.30
CA LEU A 146 -14.86 14.83 23.39
C LEU A 146 -15.78 15.79 24.17
N PRO A 147 -15.77 15.77 25.51
CA PRO A 147 -16.51 16.75 26.30
C PRO A 147 -16.07 18.15 25.88
N HIS A 148 -17.02 19.01 25.52
CA HIS A 148 -16.75 20.43 25.34
C HIS A 148 -16.18 20.97 26.65
N ASP A 149 -14.91 21.37 26.63
CA ASP A 149 -14.26 22.06 27.73
C ASP A 149 -14.98 23.40 27.93
N GLN A 150 -15.87 23.47 28.92
CA GLN A 150 -16.47 24.72 29.39
C GLN A 150 -15.44 25.51 30.21
N THR A 151 -14.29 25.80 29.61
CA THR A 151 -13.30 26.72 30.19
C THR A 151 -13.42 28.05 29.46
N GLY A 152 -14.46 28.79 29.81
CA GLY A 152 -14.78 30.07 29.20
C GLY A 152 -15.75 30.91 30.01
N ASP A 153 -15.66 30.91 31.35
CA ASP A 153 -16.27 31.96 32.17
C ASP A 153 -15.58 32.08 33.54
N ARG A 154 -14.33 32.56 33.51
CA ARG A 154 -13.71 33.23 34.66
C ARG A 154 -12.88 34.39 34.13
N VAL A 155 -13.47 35.58 34.02
CA VAL A 155 -12.95 36.85 34.55
C VAL A 155 -14.05 37.92 34.41
N ALA A 156 -14.56 38.43 35.53
CA ALA A 156 -14.82 39.86 35.70
C ALA A 156 -15.05 40.17 37.18
N SER A 157 -13.94 40.44 37.87
CA SER A 157 -13.87 41.11 39.15
C SER A 157 -14.71 42.41 39.13
N LYS A 158 -15.58 42.61 40.11
CA LYS A 158 -16.08 43.95 40.43
C LYS A 158 -16.11 44.13 41.94
N GLY A 159 -15.11 44.85 42.43
CA GLY A 159 -15.07 45.31 43.81
C GLY A 159 -16.20 46.29 44.11
N ARG A 160 -16.65 46.28 45.36
CA ARG A 160 -17.13 47.49 46.03
C ARG A 160 -16.98 47.32 47.54
N VAL A 161 -16.14 48.18 48.08
CA VAL A 161 -15.93 48.48 49.50
C VAL A 161 -17.22 49.09 50.05
N GLY A 162 -17.64 48.63 51.23
CA GLY A 162 -18.79 49.17 51.96
C GLY A 162 -18.47 50.50 52.66
N PRO A 163 -19.49 51.18 53.22
CA PRO A 163 -19.29 52.07 54.34
C PRO A 163 -19.09 51.30 55.65
#